data_AF-A0A094K671-F1
#
_entry.id   AF-A0A094K671-F1
#
_cell.length_a   1.000
_cell.length_b   1.000
_cell.length_c   1.000
_cell.angle_alpha   90.00
_cell.angle_beta   90.00
_cell.angle_gamma   90.00
#
_symmetry.space_group_name_H-M   'P 1'
#
loop_
_entity.id
_entity.type
_entity.pdbx_description
1 polymer ?
#
loop_
_entity_poly.entity_id
_entity_poly.type
_entity_poly.pdbx_seq_one_letter_code
_entity_poly.pdbx_strand_id
1 'polypeptide(L)'
;EADGVVLALGEMADGKYEDAATIWEQLAERDGGNEMYAQNLAVCMLYSGQIDEAKDMLEHLLDKGKSFHALTFNLSTIYELCTDRSRQLKLQLVEKVAAMPEADRAGWEKTNADFKL
;
A
#
# COMPACT_ATOMS: atom_id res chain seq x y z
N GLU A 1 9.57 -17.79 0.53
CA GLU A 1 8.83 -16.53 0.26
C GLU A 1 7.40 -16.60 0.80
N ALA A 2 6.58 -17.58 0.38
CA ALA A 2 5.21 -17.74 0.87
C ALA A 2 5.09 -17.81 2.41
N ASP A 3 5.97 -18.55 3.09
CA ASP A 3 5.93 -18.68 4.55
C ASP A 3 6.15 -17.35 5.29
N GLY A 4 7.03 -16.48 4.77
CA GLY A 4 7.29 -15.17 5.37
C GLY A 4 6.13 -14.20 5.18
N VAL A 5 5.51 -14.22 4.00
CA VAL A 5 4.32 -13.42 3.69
C VAL A 5 3.15 -13.81 4.59
N VAL A 6 2.89 -15.12 4.73
CA VAL A 6 1.82 -15.62 5.60
C VAL A 6 2.09 -15.27 7.06
N LEU A 7 3.34 -15.38 7.52
CA LEU A 7 3.71 -15.00 8.89
C LEU A 7 3.48 -13.51 9.13
N ALA A 8 3.96 -12.63 8.24
CA ALA A 8 3.78 -11.18 8.40
C ALA A 8 2.31 -10.78 8.43
N LEU A 9 1.48 -11.37 7.56
CA LEU A 9 0.03 -11.16 7.57
C LEU A 9 -0.61 -11.70 8.85
N GLY A 10 -0.10 -12.80 9.40
CA GLY A 10 -0.52 -13.35 10.69
C GLY A 10 -0.25 -12.38 11.85
N GLU A 11 0.97 -11.82 11.91
CA GLU A 11 1.31 -10.84 12.95
C GLU A 11 0.45 -9.56 12.83
N MET A 12 0.16 -9.09 11.61
CA MET A 12 -0.78 -7.99 11.38
C MET A 12 -2.20 -8.32 11.88
N ALA A 13 -2.68 -9.55 11.61
CA ALA A 13 -4.00 -9.99 12.04
C ALA A 13 -4.12 -10.09 13.57
N ASP A 14 -3.01 -10.41 14.25
CA ASP A 14 -2.88 -10.41 15.70
C ASP A 14 -2.68 -9.00 16.30
N GLY A 15 -2.55 -7.97 15.46
CA GLY A 15 -2.32 -6.59 15.87
C GLY A 15 -0.88 -6.27 16.31
N LYS A 16 0.08 -7.14 15.98
CA LYS A 16 1.52 -6.97 16.27
C LYS A 16 2.21 -6.33 15.07
N TYR A 17 1.94 -5.04 14.87
CA TYR A 17 2.35 -4.33 13.65
C TYR A 17 3.87 -4.13 13.57
N GLU A 18 4.57 -3.98 14.68
CA GLU A 18 6.03 -3.84 14.73
C GLU A 18 6.75 -5.14 14.33
N ASP A 19 6.23 -6.29 14.78
CA ASP A 19 6.73 -7.61 14.40
C ASP A 19 6.50 -7.86 12.90
N ALA A 20 5.30 -7.53 12.42
CA ALA A 20 4.98 -7.61 10.99
C ALA A 20 5.87 -6.69 10.14
N ALA A 21 6.10 -5.45 10.58
CA ALA A 21 6.94 -4.48 9.88
C ALA A 21 8.36 -5.03 9.69
N THR A 22 8.94 -5.61 10.74
CA THR A 22 10.26 -6.23 10.70
C THR A 22 10.33 -7.35 9.64
N ILE A 23 9.27 -8.15 9.52
CA ILE A 23 9.21 -9.22 8.50
C ILE A 23 9.07 -8.62 7.10
N TRP A 24 8.23 -7.60 6.92
CA TRP A 24 8.06 -6.93 5.62
C TRP A 24 9.35 -6.27 5.12
N GLU A 25 10.12 -5.63 6.00
CA GLU A 25 11.44 -5.06 5.67
C GLU A 25 12.39 -6.15 5.17
N GLN A 26 12.51 -7.26 5.89
CA GLN A 26 13.36 -8.39 5.49
C GLN A 26 12.92 -9.00 4.16
N LEU A 27 11.62 -9.07 3.88
CA LEU A 27 11.11 -9.56 2.60
C LEU A 27 11.41 -8.56 1.47
N ALA A 28 11.23 -7.27 1.70
CA ALA A 28 11.51 -6.22 0.73
C ALA A 28 12.99 -6.16 0.33
N GLU A 29 13.90 -6.34 1.29
CA GLU A 29 15.36 -6.41 1.03
C GLU A 29 15.73 -7.60 0.14
N ARG A 30 15.07 -8.76 0.32
CA ARG A 30 15.37 -9.99 -0.43
C ARG A 30 14.79 -9.97 -1.85
N ASP A 31 13.60 -9.41 -2.01
CA ASP A 31 12.85 -9.43 -3.28
C ASP A 31 13.09 -8.17 -4.13
N GLY A 32 14.07 -7.34 -3.76
CA GLY A 32 14.50 -6.19 -4.56
C GLY A 32 13.49 -5.03 -4.62
N GLY A 33 12.62 -4.90 -3.62
CA GLY A 33 11.67 -3.79 -3.53
C GLY A 33 10.29 -4.04 -4.13
N ASN A 34 9.72 -5.22 -3.89
CA ASN A 34 8.32 -5.54 -4.22
C ASN A 34 7.34 -4.55 -3.57
N GLU A 35 6.51 -3.92 -4.40
CA GLU A 35 5.55 -2.90 -3.98
C GLU A 35 4.51 -3.39 -2.96
N MET A 36 4.15 -4.68 -2.96
CA MET A 36 3.21 -5.24 -1.97
C MET A 36 3.82 -5.28 -0.57
N TYR A 37 5.13 -5.52 -0.45
CA TYR A 37 5.80 -5.52 0.86
C TYR A 37 5.91 -4.10 1.39
N ALA A 38 6.28 -3.14 0.54
CA ALA A 38 6.29 -1.72 0.90
C ALA A 38 4.90 -1.21 1.31
N GLN A 39 3.85 -1.59 0.57
CA GLN A 39 2.45 -1.28 0.92
C GLN A 39 2.09 -1.76 2.33
N ASN A 40 2.39 -3.02 2.66
CA ASN A 40 2.02 -3.60 3.94
C ASN A 40 2.89 -3.07 5.08
N LEU A 41 4.16 -2.75 4.81
CA LEU A 41 5.01 -2.03 5.75
C LEU A 41 4.44 -0.65 6.10
N ALA A 42 4.00 0.13 5.11
CA ALA A 42 3.33 1.41 5.35
C ALA A 42 2.02 1.25 6.15
N VAL A 43 1.27 0.15 5.95
CA VAL A 43 0.09 -0.15 6.78
C VAL A 43 0.50 -0.42 8.23
N CYS A 44 1.58 -1.17 8.46
CA CYS A 44 2.10 -1.39 9.81
C CYS A 44 2.50 -0.06 10.46
N MET A 45 3.22 0.80 9.74
CA MET A 45 3.58 2.15 10.19
C MET A 45 2.35 2.98 10.57
N LEU A 46 1.29 2.95 9.76
CA LEU A 46 0.02 3.64 10.05
C LEU A 46 -0.58 3.17 11.39
N TYR A 47 -0.67 1.85 11.61
CA TYR A 47 -1.26 1.29 12.83
C TYR A 47 -0.36 1.48 14.07
N SER A 48 0.95 1.60 13.90
CA SER A 48 1.91 1.95 14.95
C SER A 48 2.05 3.46 15.19
N GLY A 49 1.26 4.30 14.50
CA GLY A 49 1.23 5.76 14.69
C GLY A 49 2.29 6.55 13.92
N GLN A 50 3.07 5.90 13.06
CA GLN A 50 4.06 6.51 12.16
C GLN A 50 3.39 6.94 10.85
N ILE A 51 2.44 7.86 11.00
CA ILE A 51 1.51 8.24 9.94
C ILE A 51 2.21 8.98 8.78
N ASP A 52 3.15 9.87 9.09
CA ASP A 52 3.85 10.65 8.08
C ASP A 52 4.79 9.75 7.26
N GLU A 53 5.49 8.82 7.91
CA GLU A 53 6.33 7.83 7.25
C GLU A 53 5.50 6.89 6.35
N ALA A 54 4.34 6.45 6.83
CA ALA A 54 3.40 5.66 6.03
C ALA A 54 2.94 6.43 4.78
N LYS A 55 2.56 7.71 4.95
CA LYS A 55 2.14 8.59 3.86
C LYS A 55 3.26 8.71 2.80
N ASP A 56 4.45 9.09 3.24
CA ASP A 56 5.60 9.33 2.35
C ASP A 56 5.97 8.06 1.58
N MET A 57 5.91 6.88 2.23
CA MET A 57 6.16 5.60 1.58
C MET A 57 5.13 5.29 0.48
N LEU A 58 3.84 5.51 0.75
CA LEU A 58 2.78 5.28 -0.25
C LEU A 58 2.83 6.30 -1.39
N GLU A 59 3.11 7.58 -1.11
CA GLU A 59 3.30 8.60 -2.15
C GLU A 59 4.49 8.27 -3.05
N HIS A 60 5.59 7.75 -2.48
CA HIS A 60 6.75 7.31 -3.26
C HIS A 60 6.45 6.13 -4.18
N LEU A 61 5.61 5.17 -3.74
CA LEU A 61 5.15 4.08 -4.61
C LEU A 61 4.36 4.64 -5.80
N LEU A 62 3.46 5.59 -5.54
CA LEU A 62 2.68 6.26 -6.59
C LEU A 62 3.60 7.03 -7.56
N ASP A 63 4.58 7.77 -7.06
CA ASP A 63 5.51 8.54 -7.90
C ASP A 63 6.46 7.64 -8.71
N LYS A 64 6.68 6.39 -8.29
CA LYS A 64 7.31 5.33 -9.10
C LYS A 64 6.40 4.73 -10.18
N GLY A 65 5.20 5.25 -10.35
CA GLY A 65 4.22 4.78 -11.33
C GLY A 65 3.43 3.56 -10.87
N LYS A 66 3.47 3.17 -9.60
CA LYS A 66 2.65 2.04 -9.13
C LYS A 66 1.23 2.51 -8.86
N SER A 67 0.24 1.81 -9.42
CA SER A 67 -1.17 2.05 -9.06
C SER A 67 -1.97 0.75 -8.99
N PHE A 68 -2.33 0.39 -7.76
CA PHE A 68 -3.20 -0.75 -7.46
C PHE A 68 -4.19 -0.35 -6.36
N HIS A 69 -5.31 -1.06 -6.26
CA HIS A 69 -6.43 -0.64 -5.40
C HIS A 69 -6.02 -0.39 -3.94
N ALA A 70 -5.26 -1.31 -3.33
CA ALA A 70 -4.82 -1.16 -1.94
C ALA A 70 -3.99 0.11 -1.72
N LEU A 71 -3.13 0.49 -2.66
CA LEU A 71 -2.32 1.71 -2.58
C LEU A 71 -3.19 2.96 -2.56
N THR A 72 -4.06 3.07 -3.56
CA THR A 72 -4.95 4.24 -3.67
C THR A 72 -5.91 4.35 -2.49
N PHE A 73 -6.40 3.22 -1.99
CA PHE A 73 -7.29 3.17 -0.83
C PHE A 73 -6.56 3.62 0.44
N ASN A 74 -5.40 3.02 0.74
CA ASN A 74 -4.66 3.33 1.97
C ASN A 74 -4.18 4.79 1.97
N LEU A 75 -3.71 5.32 0.83
CA LEU A 75 -3.31 6.72 0.74
C LEU A 75 -4.50 7.68 0.90
N SER A 76 -5.67 7.32 0.34
CA SER A 76 -6.93 8.05 0.57
C SER A 76 -7.32 8.06 2.05
N THR A 77 -7.23 6.92 2.74
CA THR A 77 -7.50 6.81 4.17
C THR A 77 -6.56 7.70 4.99
N ILE A 78 -5.26 7.69 4.69
CA ILE A 78 -4.29 8.58 5.35
C ILE A 78 -4.66 10.05 5.14
N TYR A 79 -5.01 10.47 3.92
CA TYR A 79 -5.43 11.84 3.68
C TYR A 79 -6.68 12.23 4.48
N GLU A 80 -7.64 11.33 4.63
CA GLU A 80 -8.84 11.58 5.44
C GLU A 80 -8.55 11.68 6.93
N LEU A 81 -7.58 10.91 7.44
CA LEU A 81 -7.22 10.91 8.85
C LEU A 81 -6.41 12.15 9.26
N CYS A 82 -5.63 12.71 8.34
CA CYS A 82 -4.52 13.59 8.72
C CYS A 82 -4.65 15.04 8.25
N THR A 83 -5.66 15.38 7.44
CA THR A 83 -5.79 16.75 6.92
C THR A 83 -7.20 17.15 6.49
N ASP A 84 -7.56 18.40 6.76
CA ASP A 84 -8.78 19.03 6.23
C ASP A 84 -8.76 19.20 4.70
N ARG A 85 -7.59 19.07 4.07
CA ARG A 85 -7.42 19.15 2.61
C ARG A 85 -7.63 17.81 1.91
N SER A 86 -8.14 16.80 2.63
CA SER A 86 -8.32 15.43 2.14
C SER A 86 -9.04 15.36 0.79
N ARG A 87 -10.07 16.19 0.58
CA ARG A 87 -10.80 16.26 -0.70
C ARG A 87 -9.91 16.67 -1.86
N GLN A 88 -9.04 17.66 -1.67
CA GLN A 88 -8.13 18.14 -2.72
C GLN A 88 -7.07 17.07 -3.03
N LEU A 89 -6.46 16.48 -2.01
CA LEU A 89 -5.42 15.47 -2.19
C LEU A 89 -5.97 14.20 -2.86
N LYS A 90 -7.18 13.76 -2.50
CA LYS A 90 -7.84 12.64 -3.17
C LYS A 90 -8.17 12.93 -4.63
N LEU A 91 -8.54 14.16 -4.99
CA LEU A 91 -8.71 14.54 -6.39
C LEU A 91 -7.40 14.46 -7.16
N GLN A 92 -6.31 14.99 -6.59
CA GLN A 92 -4.97 14.91 -7.19
C GLN A 92 -4.49 13.46 -7.33
N LEU A 93 -4.79 12.60 -6.35
CA LEU A 93 -4.50 11.17 -6.40
C LEU A 93 -5.21 10.51 -7.59
N VAL A 94 -6.52 10.75 -7.76
CA VAL A 94 -7.29 10.21 -8.88
C VAL A 94 -6.76 10.73 -10.22
N GLU A 95 -6.43 12.02 -10.32
CA GLU A 95 -5.84 12.61 -11.52
C GLU A 95 -4.49 11.96 -11.87
N LYS A 96 -3.61 11.76 -10.88
CA LYS A 96 -2.32 11.06 -11.06
C LYS A 96 -2.54 9.64 -11.59
N VAL A 97 -3.40 8.85 -10.95
CA VAL A 97 -3.66 7.46 -11.35
C VAL A 97 -4.30 7.38 -12.74
N ALA A 98 -5.22 8.30 -13.06
CA ALA A 98 -5.86 8.39 -14.37
C ALA A 98 -4.91 8.83 -15.50
N ALA A 99 -3.75 9.40 -15.17
CA ALA A 99 -2.70 9.74 -16.13
C ALA A 99 -1.68 8.60 -16.34
N MET A 100 -1.65 7.58 -15.48
CA MET A 100 -0.70 6.46 -15.59
C MET A 100 -1.05 5.53 -16.77
N PRO A 101 -0.05 4.91 -17.43
CA PRO A 101 -0.24 3.89 -18.46
C PRO A 101 -1.10 2.72 -17.97
N GLU A 102 -1.85 2.08 -18.87
CA GLU A 102 -2.72 0.94 -18.51
C GLU A 102 -1.94 -0.22 -17.86
N ALA A 103 -0.72 -0.49 -18.33
CA ALA A 103 0.18 -1.51 -17.74
C ALA A 103 0.52 -1.24 -16.26
N ASP A 104 0.48 0.02 -15.84
CA ASP A 104 0.82 0.49 -14.50
C ASP A 104 -0.42 0.59 -13.57
N ARG A 105 -1.64 0.43 -14.12
CA ARG A 105 -2.92 0.29 -13.39
C ARG A 105 -3.20 -1.16 -12.97
N ALA A 106 -2.13 -1.92 -12.72
CA ALA A 106 -2.19 -3.32 -12.39
C ALA A 106 -3.19 -3.57 -11.25
N GLY A 107 -4.19 -4.42 -11.51
CA GLY A 107 -5.21 -4.80 -10.54
C GLY A 107 -6.55 -4.06 -10.62
N TRP A 108 -6.67 -3.00 -11.44
CA TRP A 108 -7.97 -2.38 -11.79
C TRP A 108 -8.81 -3.23 -12.74
N GLU A 109 -8.16 -4.16 -13.44
CA GLU A 109 -8.77 -5.04 -14.44
C GLU A 109 -9.32 -6.34 -13.88
N LYS A 110 -9.26 -6.58 -12.55
CA LYS A 110 -9.89 -7.77 -11.97
C LYS A 110 -11.40 -7.62 -12.05
N THR A 111 -11.94 -8.02 -13.19
CA THR A 111 -13.37 -8.08 -13.44
C THR A 111 -13.98 -9.19 -12.60
N ASN A 112 -15.31 -9.19 -12.45
CA ASN A 112 -16.02 -10.31 -11.83
C ASN A 112 -15.69 -11.67 -12.47
N ALA A 113 -15.14 -11.71 -13.69
CA ALA A 113 -14.69 -12.94 -14.33
C ALA A 113 -13.42 -13.52 -13.67
N ASP A 114 -12.53 -12.67 -13.14
CA ASP A 114 -11.28 -13.09 -12.50
C ASP A 114 -11.47 -13.69 -11.09
N PHE A 115 -12.68 -13.58 -10.54
CA PHE A 115 -13.08 -14.16 -9.26
C PHE A 115 -13.99 -15.39 -9.39
N LYS A 116 -14.30 -15.84 -10.61
CA LYS A 116 -15.05 -17.09 -10.81
C LYS A 116 -14.12 -18.28 -10.61
N LEU A 117 -14.04 -18.75 -9.36
CA LEU A 117 -13.73 -20.14 -9.02
C LEU A 117 -14.95 -21.01 -9.30
#